data_AF-A0AAW2VE69-F1
#
_entry.id   AF-A0AAW2VE69-F1
#
_cell.length_a   1.000
_cell.length_b   1.000
_cell.length_c   1.000
_cell.angle_alpha   90.00
_cell.angle_beta   90.00
_cell.angle_gamma   90.00
#
_symmetry.space_group_name_H-M   'P 1'
#
loop_
_entity.id
_entity.type
_entity.pdbx_description
1 polymer ?
#
loop_
_entity_poly.entity_id
_entity_poly.type
_entity_poly.pdbx_seq_one_letter_code
_entity_poly.pdbx_strand_id
1 'polypeptide(L)'
;MREASLLKTMDRLAGNARLMIVSDLDHTMVDHHDPENLSLLRFNALWESNYRNNSLLVFSTGRSPTLYKELRKEKPMLTPDITIMSVGTEITYGNSMIPDEGWVEFLNKKWDRNIVSEETSKFPELTLQSETEQRPHKVSFYVQKDKAQEIMKALSTSLEKRGLDVKIIYSGGMDLDILPQGAGKGQALAYLLTKFKAAGKLPHNTLVCGDSGNDAELFSIPDVHGVMVSNAQEELLQWHAANAKNNPKIIHATERCAAGIIQAIGHFKLGPSTSPRDVIDLSDTKMENFDPAYEVVKFYLFYERWRRAEVEHSERYLANLKSVCCPSGTFVHPSGIERLLRDCVNSLKTCYGTNKGNNFGFGWIRFCLHRIVVLDTSDTSSFVPKSAAIGRLRTMQPLSSQITNNENNSSLLHDLIISIIGEVRQCCLTTVLLSSKDVSVAQGLTWVHVHQTWLDGAGSRCFDSHSLAKVWNSMELSLQELMLSMNVCVSVLA
;
A
#
# COMPACT_ATOMS: atom_id res chain seq x y z
N MET A 1 14.55 -14.26 6.81
CA MET A 1 14.11 -12.86 6.56
C MET A 1 13.67 -12.57 5.13
N ARG A 2 14.51 -12.70 4.08
CA ARG A 2 14.04 -12.56 2.67
C ARG A 2 12.92 -13.55 2.34
N GLU A 3 13.08 -14.81 2.71
CA GLU A 3 12.09 -15.86 2.46
C GLU A 3 10.76 -15.63 3.18
N ALA A 4 10.74 -15.13 4.41
CA ALA A 4 9.49 -14.90 5.16
C ALA A 4 8.67 -13.70 4.63
N SER A 5 9.34 -12.63 4.19
CA SER A 5 8.73 -11.49 3.49
C SER A 5 8.21 -11.90 2.09
N LEU A 6 8.99 -12.74 1.39
CA LEU A 6 8.59 -13.40 0.13
C LEU A 6 7.34 -14.24 0.32
N LEU A 7 7.38 -15.21 1.26
CA LEU A 7 6.28 -16.12 1.57
C LEU A 7 4.98 -15.36 1.87
N LYS A 8 5.03 -14.30 2.69
CA LYS A 8 3.83 -13.50 3.03
C LYS A 8 3.31 -12.60 1.90
N THR A 9 4.17 -12.14 0.99
CA THR A 9 3.75 -11.42 -0.23
C THR A 9 3.13 -12.40 -1.23
N MET A 10 3.69 -13.62 -1.29
CA MET A 10 3.18 -14.73 -2.08
C MET A 10 1.83 -15.27 -1.55
N ASP A 11 1.56 -15.16 -0.24
CA ASP A 11 0.27 -15.54 0.35
C ASP A 11 -0.90 -14.71 -0.21
N ARG A 12 -0.75 -13.39 -0.39
CA ARG A 12 -1.82 -12.55 -0.97
C ARG A 12 -2.00 -12.78 -2.47
N LEU A 13 -0.97 -13.28 -3.14
CA LEU A 13 -0.99 -13.72 -4.53
C LEU A 13 -1.36 -15.21 -4.64
N ALA A 14 -1.79 -15.87 -3.55
CA ALA A 14 -2.10 -17.29 -3.54
C ALA A 14 -3.51 -17.60 -4.06
N GLY A 15 -4.48 -16.71 -3.85
CA GLY A 15 -5.88 -16.89 -4.24
C GLY A 15 -6.33 -16.04 -5.43
N ASN A 16 -7.58 -16.26 -5.87
CA ASN A 16 -8.25 -15.42 -6.85
C ASN A 16 -8.63 -14.08 -6.20
N ALA A 17 -8.10 -12.98 -6.73
CA ALA A 17 -8.48 -11.65 -6.27
C ALA A 17 -9.90 -11.32 -6.74
N ARG A 18 -10.76 -10.85 -5.82
CA ARG A 18 -12.09 -10.32 -6.13
C ARG A 18 -12.02 -9.13 -7.09
N LEU A 19 -11.06 -8.25 -6.83
CA LEU A 19 -10.78 -7.07 -7.63
C LEU A 19 -9.26 -6.86 -7.70
N MET A 20 -8.75 -6.53 -8.86
CA MET A 20 -7.40 -5.99 -9.03
C MET A 20 -7.50 -4.54 -9.52
N ILE A 21 -6.99 -3.59 -8.73
CA ILE A 21 -6.88 -2.19 -9.16
C ILE A 21 -5.47 -1.96 -9.67
N VAL A 22 -5.34 -1.52 -10.91
CA VAL A 22 -4.08 -1.14 -11.56
C VAL A 22 -4.14 0.36 -11.80
N SER A 23 -3.41 1.14 -11.01
CA SER A 23 -3.49 2.59 -11.06
C SER A 23 -2.14 3.20 -11.40
N ASP A 24 -2.12 4.17 -12.30
CA ASP A 24 -1.02 5.14 -12.31
C ASP A 24 -0.96 5.91 -10.99
N LEU A 25 0.21 6.50 -10.70
CA LEU A 25 0.45 7.26 -9.49
C LEU A 25 0.23 8.76 -9.70
N ASP A 26 1.00 9.38 -10.58
CA ASP A 26 1.10 10.84 -10.65
C ASP A 26 -0.14 11.38 -11.36
N HIS A 27 -0.89 12.28 -10.72
CA HIS A 27 -2.15 12.82 -11.26
C HIS A 27 -3.28 11.77 -11.44
N THR A 28 -3.05 10.50 -11.08
CA THR A 28 -4.09 9.47 -11.04
C THR A 28 -4.40 9.02 -9.60
N MET A 29 -3.49 8.35 -8.89
CA MET A 29 -3.69 8.01 -7.47
C MET A 29 -3.34 9.19 -6.55
N VAL A 30 -2.28 9.92 -6.89
CA VAL A 30 -1.72 11.02 -6.13
C VAL A 30 -2.05 12.34 -6.81
N ASP A 31 -2.67 13.25 -6.07
CA ASP A 31 -2.77 14.63 -6.52
C ASP A 31 -1.62 15.46 -5.94
N HIS A 32 -0.78 15.99 -6.83
CA HIS A 32 0.32 16.89 -6.46
C HIS A 32 -0.16 18.30 -6.09
N HIS A 33 -1.40 18.64 -6.45
CA HIS A 33 -2.02 19.92 -6.12
C HIS A 33 -2.86 19.87 -4.83
N ASP A 34 -3.04 18.67 -4.26
CA ASP A 34 -3.72 18.49 -2.98
C ASP A 34 -2.66 18.34 -1.87
N PRO A 35 -2.37 19.40 -1.10
CA PRO A 35 -1.47 19.27 0.03
C PRO A 35 -2.07 18.34 1.08
N GLU A 36 -3.39 18.32 1.28
CA GLU A 36 -4.03 17.53 2.33
C GLU A 36 -4.17 16.04 1.98
N ASN A 37 -4.02 15.69 0.69
CA ASN A 37 -4.16 14.33 0.16
C ASN A 37 -5.51 13.69 0.50
N LEU A 38 -6.58 14.47 0.57
CA LEU A 38 -7.90 14.03 1.02
C LEU A 38 -8.41 12.85 0.19
N SER A 39 -8.35 12.95 -1.14
CA SER A 39 -8.80 11.88 -2.03
C SER A 39 -7.98 10.60 -1.87
N LEU A 40 -6.66 10.72 -1.72
CA LEU A 40 -5.77 9.58 -1.46
C LEU A 40 -6.09 8.92 -0.11
N LEU A 41 -6.28 9.72 0.94
CA LEU A 41 -6.63 9.23 2.28
C LEU A 41 -8.01 8.56 2.31
N ARG A 42 -8.98 9.07 1.54
CA ARG A 42 -10.30 8.44 1.33
C ARG A 42 -10.14 7.08 0.66
N PHE A 43 -9.31 6.98 -0.39
CA PHE A 43 -9.03 5.72 -1.05
C PHE A 43 -8.35 4.73 -0.10
N ASN A 44 -7.35 5.18 0.66
CA ASN A 44 -6.64 4.32 1.61
C ASN A 44 -7.60 3.70 2.65
N ALA A 45 -8.46 4.52 3.25
CA ALA A 45 -9.43 4.05 4.23
C ALA A 45 -10.42 3.05 3.61
N LEU A 46 -10.88 3.31 2.38
CA LEU A 46 -11.76 2.40 1.65
C LEU A 46 -11.07 1.06 1.34
N TRP A 47 -9.84 1.12 0.84
CA TRP A 47 -9.06 -0.06 0.45
C TRP A 47 -8.78 -0.97 1.64
N GLU A 48 -8.27 -0.40 2.73
CA GLU A 48 -7.92 -1.16 3.95
C GLU A 48 -9.14 -1.77 4.63
N SER A 49 -10.30 -1.11 4.56
CA SER A 49 -11.52 -1.60 5.22
C SER A 49 -12.30 -2.63 4.41
N ASN A 50 -12.25 -2.60 3.07
CA ASN A 50 -13.18 -3.39 2.22
C ASN A 50 -12.51 -4.26 1.15
N TYR A 51 -11.22 -4.04 0.85
CA TYR A 51 -10.57 -4.66 -0.31
C TYR A 51 -9.29 -5.41 0.03
N ARG A 52 -8.50 -4.92 1.00
CA ARG A 52 -7.16 -5.41 1.29
C ARG A 52 -7.06 -6.94 1.45
N ASN A 53 -8.07 -7.56 2.05
CA ASN A 53 -8.04 -9.00 2.39
C ASN A 53 -8.26 -9.93 1.18
N ASN A 54 -8.97 -9.49 0.13
CA ASN A 54 -9.37 -10.35 -0.99
C ASN A 54 -9.14 -9.71 -2.37
N SER A 55 -8.44 -8.58 -2.42
CA SER A 55 -8.20 -7.80 -3.64
C SER A 55 -6.73 -7.43 -3.74
N LEU A 56 -6.27 -7.12 -4.95
CA LEU A 56 -4.89 -6.78 -5.26
C LEU A 56 -4.76 -5.33 -5.67
N LEU A 57 -3.79 -4.62 -5.07
CA LEU A 57 -3.43 -3.27 -5.46
C LEU A 57 -2.16 -3.30 -6.28
N VAL A 58 -2.21 -2.73 -7.48
CA VAL A 58 -1.08 -2.60 -8.39
C VAL A 58 -0.86 -1.14 -8.70
N PHE A 59 0.34 -0.64 -8.44
CA PHE A 59 0.74 0.69 -8.90
C PHE A 59 1.54 0.57 -10.19
N SER A 60 1.15 1.30 -11.23
CA SER A 60 1.74 1.26 -12.57
C SER A 60 2.22 2.64 -13.00
N THR A 61 3.45 2.97 -12.64
CA THR A 61 4.00 4.33 -12.75
C THR A 61 5.13 4.45 -13.78
N GLY A 62 5.29 5.65 -14.35
CA GLY A 62 6.46 6.02 -15.12
C GLY A 62 7.73 6.21 -14.27
N ARG A 63 7.58 6.44 -12.96
CA ARG A 63 8.69 6.67 -12.04
C ARG A 63 9.66 5.49 -11.99
N SER A 64 10.95 5.79 -11.89
CA SER A 64 11.97 4.83 -11.52
C SER A 64 11.80 4.30 -10.08
N PRO A 65 12.40 3.14 -9.73
CA PRO A 65 12.34 2.62 -8.37
C PRO A 65 12.83 3.60 -7.29
N THR A 66 13.78 4.47 -7.63
CA THR A 66 14.29 5.52 -6.75
C THR A 66 13.23 6.59 -6.50
N LEU A 67 12.67 7.18 -7.57
CA LEU A 67 11.64 8.21 -7.46
C LEU A 67 10.33 7.70 -6.86
N TYR A 68 10.00 6.42 -7.07
CA TYR A 68 8.86 5.78 -6.40
C TYR A 68 9.09 5.69 -4.89
N LYS A 69 10.28 5.30 -4.44
CA LYS A 69 10.63 5.27 -3.01
C LYS A 69 10.61 6.67 -2.38
N GLU A 70 10.99 7.69 -3.13
CA GLU A 70 10.89 9.09 -2.70
C GLU A 70 9.43 9.54 -2.56
N LEU A 71 8.59 9.26 -3.56
CA LEU A 71 7.16 9.56 -3.47
C LEU A 71 6.51 8.86 -2.27
N ARG A 72 6.88 7.60 -2.00
CA ARG A 72 6.43 6.88 -0.80
C ARG A 72 6.86 7.55 0.50
N LYS A 73 7.93 8.36 0.50
CA LYS A 73 8.38 9.16 1.65
C LYS A 73 7.59 10.45 1.81
N GLU A 74 7.08 11.01 0.73
CA GLU A 74 6.39 12.30 0.68
C GLU A 74 4.88 12.16 0.88
N LYS A 75 4.28 11.14 0.26
CA LYS A 75 2.83 10.95 0.21
C LYS A 75 2.40 9.76 1.05
N PRO A 76 1.22 9.80 1.70
CA PRO A 76 0.72 8.71 2.55
C PRO A 76 0.15 7.56 1.70
N MET A 77 0.94 7.01 0.78
CA MET A 77 0.49 5.92 -0.09
C MET A 77 0.45 4.58 0.64
N LEU A 78 -0.56 3.77 0.32
CA LEU A 78 -0.56 2.36 0.70
C LEU A 78 0.61 1.63 0.06
N THR A 79 0.92 0.46 0.60
CA THR A 79 1.88 -0.45 -0.03
C THR A 79 1.13 -1.39 -0.95
N PRO A 80 1.40 -1.35 -2.26
CA PRO A 80 0.73 -2.21 -3.21
C PRO A 80 1.23 -3.65 -3.06
N ASP A 81 0.48 -4.58 -3.63
CA ASP A 81 0.89 -5.97 -3.81
C ASP A 81 1.96 -6.09 -4.89
N ILE A 82 1.82 -5.29 -5.96
CA ILE A 82 2.69 -5.28 -7.13
C ILE A 82 2.97 -3.83 -7.53
N THR A 83 4.21 -3.56 -7.90
CA THR A 83 4.58 -2.27 -8.50
C THR A 83 5.17 -2.52 -9.87
N ILE A 84 4.55 -1.92 -10.87
CA ILE A 84 5.05 -1.77 -12.24
C ILE A 84 5.66 -0.37 -12.33
N MET A 85 6.95 -0.29 -12.65
CA MET A 85 7.73 0.96 -12.63
C MET A 85 8.40 1.20 -13.97
N SER A 86 8.97 2.40 -14.14
CA SER A 86 9.73 2.77 -15.33
C SER A 86 8.96 2.50 -16.62
N VAL A 87 7.67 2.87 -16.64
CA VAL A 87 6.79 2.72 -17.80
C VAL A 87 6.61 1.24 -18.21
N GLY A 88 6.62 0.33 -17.23
CA GLY A 88 6.38 -1.09 -17.48
C GLY A 88 7.63 -1.94 -17.68
N THR A 89 8.83 -1.40 -17.49
CA THR A 89 10.06 -2.19 -17.67
C THR A 89 10.46 -2.97 -16.42
N GLU A 90 9.92 -2.62 -15.26
CA GLU A 90 10.24 -3.27 -13.99
C GLU A 90 8.95 -3.69 -13.29
N ILE A 91 8.82 -4.97 -12.95
CA ILE A 91 7.73 -5.50 -12.12
C ILE A 91 8.36 -5.96 -10.80
N THR A 92 7.80 -5.51 -9.69
CA THR A 92 8.27 -5.86 -8.35
C THR A 92 7.13 -6.22 -7.41
N TYR A 93 7.42 -7.02 -6.39
CA TYR A 93 6.43 -7.55 -5.45
C TYR A 93 6.63 -7.04 -4.02
N GLY A 94 5.51 -6.63 -3.42
CA GLY A 94 5.39 -6.26 -2.00
C GLY A 94 6.28 -5.10 -1.56
N ASN A 95 6.38 -4.93 -0.24
CA ASN A 95 7.14 -3.82 0.35
C ASN A 95 8.64 -3.88 0.04
N SER A 96 9.19 -5.11 -0.04
CA SER A 96 10.60 -5.35 -0.34
C SER A 96 10.96 -5.10 -1.81
N MET A 97 9.96 -4.84 -2.67
CA MET A 97 10.13 -4.57 -4.11
C MET A 97 10.98 -5.62 -4.80
N ILE A 98 10.61 -6.89 -4.62
CA ILE A 98 11.38 -8.01 -5.16
C ILE A 98 11.10 -8.13 -6.67
N PRO A 99 12.11 -8.10 -7.54
CA PRO A 99 11.91 -8.17 -8.99
C PRO A 99 11.23 -9.45 -9.47
N ASP A 100 10.43 -9.33 -10.53
CA ASP A 100 9.95 -10.47 -11.31
C ASP A 100 11.03 -10.90 -12.31
N GLU A 101 11.79 -11.94 -11.98
CA GLU A 101 12.86 -12.46 -12.84
C GLU A 101 12.34 -12.94 -14.20
N GLY A 102 11.12 -13.50 -14.25
CA GLY A 102 10.50 -13.92 -15.51
C GLY A 102 10.18 -12.74 -16.44
N TRP A 103 9.84 -11.58 -15.89
CA TRP A 103 9.64 -10.35 -16.65
C TRP A 103 10.96 -9.80 -17.18
N VAL A 104 12.01 -9.83 -16.35
CA VAL A 104 13.37 -9.44 -16.77
C VAL A 104 13.85 -10.29 -17.95
N GLU A 105 13.71 -11.61 -17.85
CA GLU A 105 14.04 -12.54 -18.94
C GLU A 105 13.20 -12.32 -20.20
N PHE A 106 11.91 -12.01 -20.03
CA PHE A 106 11.02 -11.69 -21.13
C PHE A 106 11.50 -10.45 -21.90
N LEU A 107 11.88 -9.39 -21.19
CA LEU A 107 12.34 -8.13 -21.78
C LEU A 107 13.76 -8.18 -22.36
N ASN A 108 14.59 -9.15 -21.96
CA ASN A 108 15.93 -9.34 -22.54
C ASN A 108 15.89 -9.81 -24.02
N LYS A 109 14.74 -10.30 -24.50
CA LYS A 109 14.61 -10.79 -25.87
C LYS A 109 14.71 -9.63 -26.86
N LYS A 110 15.70 -9.70 -27.76
CA LYS A 110 15.98 -8.68 -28.79
C LYS A 110 16.15 -7.27 -28.23
N TRP A 111 16.73 -7.17 -27.04
CA TRP A 111 17.07 -5.90 -26.40
C TRP A 111 18.56 -5.85 -26.08
N ASP A 112 19.21 -4.75 -26.43
CA ASP A 112 20.57 -4.44 -26.02
C ASP A 112 20.69 -2.93 -25.77
N ARG A 113 20.81 -2.56 -24.50
CA ARG A 113 20.93 -1.16 -24.07
C ARG A 113 22.16 -0.46 -24.63
N ASN A 114 23.26 -1.18 -24.85
CA ASN A 114 24.50 -0.58 -25.36
C ASN A 114 24.32 -0.17 -26.82
N ILE A 115 23.68 -1.03 -27.63
CA ILE A 115 23.33 -0.70 -29.01
C ILE A 115 22.36 0.49 -29.06
N VAL A 116 21.36 0.54 -28.19
CA VAL A 116 20.45 1.70 -28.08
C VAL A 116 21.22 2.99 -27.77
N SER A 117 22.15 2.93 -26.82
CA SER A 117 22.98 4.09 -26.44
C SER A 117 23.91 4.52 -27.58
N GLU A 118 24.48 3.58 -28.32
CA GLU A 118 25.32 3.83 -29.49
C GLU A 118 24.53 4.52 -30.61
N GLU A 119 23.36 3.99 -30.96
CA GLU A 119 22.53 4.55 -32.04
C GLU A 119 21.96 5.93 -31.68
N THR A 120 21.53 6.12 -30.43
CA THR A 120 20.98 7.41 -29.96
C THR A 120 22.04 8.51 -29.88
N SER A 121 23.30 8.17 -29.62
CA SER A 121 24.41 9.15 -29.60
C SER A 121 24.64 9.87 -30.94
N LYS A 122 24.11 9.31 -32.03
CA LYS A 122 24.21 9.89 -33.38
C LYS A 122 23.22 11.05 -33.61
N PHE A 123 22.28 11.26 -32.69
CA PHE A 123 21.23 12.28 -32.77
C PHE A 123 21.53 13.43 -31.79
N PRO A 124 22.07 14.57 -32.26
CA PRO A 124 22.42 15.69 -31.39
C PRO A 124 21.20 16.37 -30.74
N GLU A 125 19.99 16.11 -31.24
CA GLU A 125 18.73 16.62 -30.69
C GLU A 125 18.30 15.93 -29.39
N LEU A 126 18.85 14.75 -29.09
CA LEU A 126 18.50 13.97 -27.92
C LEU A 126 19.38 14.37 -26.73
N THR A 127 18.75 14.85 -25.67
CA THR A 127 19.43 15.12 -24.40
C THR A 127 19.09 14.04 -23.39
N LEU A 128 20.08 13.37 -22.79
CA LEU A 128 19.81 12.34 -21.77
C LEU A 128 19.06 12.93 -20.58
N GLN A 129 18.06 12.19 -20.08
CA GLN A 129 17.47 12.45 -18.77
C GLN A 129 18.43 12.04 -17.63
N SER A 130 18.06 12.31 -16.39
CA SER A 130 18.86 11.99 -15.21
C SER A 130 19.21 10.50 -15.12
N GLU A 131 20.30 10.17 -14.42
CA GLU A 131 20.77 8.79 -14.22
C GLU A 131 19.69 7.90 -13.58
N THR A 132 18.85 8.46 -12.71
CA THR A 132 17.74 7.73 -12.07
C THR A 132 16.72 7.19 -13.07
N GLU A 133 16.54 7.86 -14.21
CA GLU A 133 15.62 7.46 -15.28
C GLU A 133 16.24 6.51 -16.29
N GLN A 134 17.57 6.31 -16.25
CA GLN A 134 18.26 5.33 -17.07
C GLN A 134 18.20 3.96 -16.39
N ARG A 135 17.50 2.99 -16.99
CA ARG A 135 17.30 1.64 -16.44
C ARG A 135 17.86 0.56 -17.38
N PRO A 136 17.98 -0.70 -16.93
CA PRO A 136 18.46 -1.80 -17.79
C PRO A 136 17.65 -1.96 -19.09
N HIS A 137 16.33 -1.73 -19.03
CA HIS A 137 15.40 -1.85 -20.16
C HIS A 137 14.71 -0.53 -20.54
N LYS A 138 15.28 0.62 -20.13
CA LYS A 138 14.76 1.96 -20.45
C LYS A 138 15.91 2.92 -20.67
N VAL A 139 15.90 3.62 -21.81
CA VAL A 139 16.80 4.75 -22.09
C VAL A 139 15.95 5.98 -22.38
N SER A 140 16.09 7.01 -21.55
CA SER A 140 15.22 8.19 -21.56
C SER A 140 15.95 9.45 -22.01
N PHE A 141 15.29 10.24 -22.84
CA PHE A 141 15.79 11.49 -23.41
C PHE A 141 14.74 12.62 -23.32
N TYR A 142 15.22 13.84 -23.48
CA TYR A 142 14.42 15.00 -23.83
C TYR A 142 14.59 15.30 -25.32
N VAL A 143 13.49 15.64 -25.99
CA VAL A 143 13.45 16.01 -27.41
C VAL A 143 12.39 17.09 -27.64
N GLN A 144 12.65 18.01 -28.58
CA GLN A 144 11.67 19.04 -28.96
C GLN A 144 10.52 18.43 -29.79
N LYS A 145 9.30 18.90 -29.53
CA LYS A 145 8.06 18.36 -30.11
C LYS A 145 8.03 18.32 -31.64
N ASP A 146 8.57 19.34 -32.28
CA ASP A 146 8.64 19.47 -33.74
C ASP A 146 9.62 18.47 -34.38
N LYS A 147 10.62 18.00 -33.63
CA LYS A 147 11.62 17.04 -34.10
C LYS A 147 11.32 15.58 -33.72
N ALA A 148 10.50 15.37 -32.69
CA ALA A 148 10.24 14.06 -32.10
C ALA A 148 9.82 13.00 -33.13
N GLN A 149 8.86 13.33 -34.01
CA GLN A 149 8.31 12.38 -34.99
C GLN A 149 9.36 11.87 -36.00
N GLU A 150 10.21 12.77 -36.51
CA GLU A 150 11.25 12.41 -37.47
C GLU A 150 12.32 11.52 -36.81
N ILE A 151 12.76 11.90 -35.60
CA ILE A 151 13.76 11.16 -34.83
C ILE A 151 13.25 9.77 -34.46
N MET A 152 12.00 9.65 -33.99
CA MET A 152 11.39 8.36 -33.65
C MET A 152 11.40 7.41 -34.86
N LYS A 153 11.02 7.90 -36.04
CA LYS A 153 11.00 7.10 -37.28
C LYS A 153 12.40 6.65 -37.69
N ALA A 154 13.39 7.55 -37.63
CA ALA A 154 14.77 7.26 -37.95
C ALA A 154 15.40 6.25 -36.97
N LEU A 155 15.17 6.44 -35.66
CA LEU A 155 15.64 5.54 -34.60
C LEU A 155 15.03 4.14 -34.73
N SER A 156 13.71 4.03 -34.91
CA SER A 156 13.04 2.73 -35.09
C SER A 156 13.71 1.96 -36.23
N THR A 157 13.89 2.61 -37.37
CA THR A 157 14.55 2.02 -38.55
C THR A 157 16.00 1.60 -38.27
N SER A 158 16.77 2.41 -37.53
CA SER A 158 18.17 2.09 -37.22
C SER A 158 18.30 0.91 -36.24
N LEU A 159 17.47 0.89 -35.20
CA LEU A 159 17.47 -0.13 -34.16
C LEU A 159 16.98 -1.48 -34.70
N GLU A 160 15.95 -1.47 -35.54
CA GLU A 160 15.48 -2.66 -36.25
C GLU A 160 16.57 -3.28 -37.14
N LYS A 161 17.34 -2.46 -37.87
CA LYS A 161 18.48 -2.92 -38.69
C LYS A 161 19.59 -3.57 -37.86
N ARG A 162 19.74 -3.16 -36.59
CA ARG A 162 20.67 -3.76 -35.64
C ARG A 162 20.09 -5.02 -34.96
N GLY A 163 18.89 -5.46 -35.34
CA GLY A 163 18.24 -6.67 -34.84
C GLY A 163 17.49 -6.48 -33.53
N LEU A 164 17.29 -5.23 -33.08
CA LEU A 164 16.53 -4.92 -31.88
C LEU A 164 15.04 -4.77 -32.18
N ASP A 165 14.21 -5.12 -31.20
CA ASP A 165 12.77 -4.90 -31.24
C ASP A 165 12.42 -3.89 -30.13
N VAL A 166 12.11 -2.67 -30.53
CA VAL A 166 12.01 -1.52 -29.62
C VAL A 166 10.67 -0.81 -29.75
N LYS A 167 10.16 -0.34 -28.61
CA LYS A 167 9.07 0.61 -28.53
C LYS A 167 9.65 1.97 -28.16
N ILE A 168 9.28 3.00 -28.90
CA ILE A 168 9.64 4.39 -28.59
C ILE A 168 8.37 5.13 -28.15
N ILE A 169 8.36 5.62 -26.92
CA ILE A 169 7.24 6.34 -26.32
C ILE A 169 7.62 7.81 -26.22
N TYR A 170 6.72 8.68 -26.68
CA TYR A 170 6.85 10.13 -26.50
C TYR A 170 5.69 10.63 -25.64
N SER A 171 6.00 11.31 -24.54
CA SER A 171 5.03 11.77 -23.55
C SER A 171 5.39 13.13 -22.94
N GLY A 172 4.45 13.77 -22.25
CA GLY A 172 4.69 15.02 -21.53
C GLY A 172 5.09 16.21 -22.41
N GLY A 173 5.01 16.06 -23.74
CA GLY A 173 5.42 17.09 -24.70
C GLY A 173 6.93 17.30 -24.83
N MET A 174 7.76 16.47 -24.21
CA MET A 174 9.23 16.55 -24.34
C MET A 174 9.98 15.24 -24.03
N ASP A 175 9.36 14.28 -23.35
CA ASP A 175 10.04 13.05 -22.91
C ASP A 175 9.99 11.99 -24.00
N LEU A 176 11.13 11.34 -24.26
CA LEU A 176 11.26 10.23 -25.21
C LEU A 176 11.93 9.04 -24.53
N ASP A 177 11.19 7.95 -24.42
CA ASP A 177 11.62 6.69 -23.81
C ASP A 177 11.80 5.62 -24.87
N ILE A 178 12.96 4.96 -24.87
CA ILE A 178 13.24 3.80 -25.71
C ILE A 178 13.27 2.56 -24.83
N LEU A 179 12.37 1.63 -25.12
CA LEU A 179 12.11 0.41 -24.35
C LEU A 179 12.12 -0.82 -25.28
N PRO A 180 12.22 -2.05 -24.76
CA PRO A 180 11.90 -3.24 -25.54
C PRO A 180 10.46 -3.19 -26.08
N GLN A 181 10.20 -3.76 -27.26
CA GLN A 181 8.87 -3.74 -27.87
C GLN A 181 7.78 -4.37 -26.97
N GLY A 182 8.15 -5.42 -26.23
CA GLY A 182 7.29 -6.09 -25.26
C GLY A 182 7.08 -5.34 -23.94
N ALA A 183 7.70 -4.17 -23.74
CA ALA A 183 7.50 -3.34 -22.55
C ALA A 183 6.31 -2.38 -22.71
N GLY A 184 6.02 -1.63 -21.64
CA GLY A 184 4.87 -0.73 -21.54
C GLY A 184 3.95 -1.12 -20.40
N LYS A 185 3.19 -0.16 -19.86
CA LYS A 185 2.24 -0.40 -18.76
C LYS A 185 1.20 -1.47 -19.13
N GLY A 186 0.65 -1.42 -20.35
CA GLY A 186 -0.30 -2.41 -20.85
C GLY A 186 0.33 -3.80 -21.01
N GLN A 187 1.53 -3.89 -21.59
CA GLN A 187 2.21 -5.18 -21.76
C GLN A 187 2.60 -5.83 -20.43
N ALA A 188 3.06 -5.03 -19.47
CA ALA A 188 3.33 -5.51 -18.11
C ALA A 188 2.07 -6.05 -17.44
N LEU A 189 0.92 -5.37 -17.60
CA LEU A 189 -0.37 -5.87 -17.11
C LEU A 189 -0.80 -7.15 -17.83
N ALA A 190 -0.67 -7.22 -19.15
CA ALA A 190 -0.99 -8.41 -19.93
C ALA A 190 -0.15 -9.64 -19.51
N TYR A 191 1.14 -9.42 -19.23
CA TYR A 191 2.03 -10.43 -18.68
C TYR A 191 1.56 -10.92 -17.30
N LEU A 192 1.22 -10.01 -16.38
CA LEU A 192 0.70 -10.36 -15.06
C LEU A 192 -0.60 -11.17 -15.14
N LEU A 193 -1.56 -10.73 -15.96
CA LEU A 193 -2.83 -11.44 -16.16
C LEU A 193 -2.59 -12.84 -16.76
N THR A 194 -1.67 -12.97 -17.71
CA THR A 194 -1.29 -14.27 -18.30
C THR A 194 -0.66 -15.18 -17.24
N LYS A 195 0.24 -14.64 -16.42
CA LYS A 195 0.88 -15.35 -15.30
C LYS A 195 -0.15 -15.82 -14.27
N PHE A 196 -1.11 -14.97 -13.91
CA PHE A 196 -2.21 -15.35 -13.01
C PHE A 196 -3.13 -16.40 -13.62
N LYS A 197 -3.48 -16.26 -14.90
CA LYS A 197 -4.29 -17.27 -15.60
C LYS A 197 -3.61 -18.63 -15.62
N ALA A 198 -2.31 -18.68 -15.90
CA ALA A 198 -1.52 -19.91 -15.89
C ALA A 198 -1.45 -20.56 -14.49
N ALA A 199 -1.45 -19.74 -13.44
CA ALA A 199 -1.49 -20.19 -12.06
C ALA A 199 -2.91 -20.58 -11.56
N GLY A 200 -3.96 -20.37 -12.36
CA GLY A 200 -5.36 -20.55 -11.94
C GLY A 200 -5.85 -19.48 -10.96
N LYS A 201 -5.23 -18.30 -10.97
CA LYS A 201 -5.38 -17.21 -9.99
C LYS A 201 -5.88 -15.90 -10.60
N LEU A 202 -6.61 -15.98 -11.72
CA LEU A 202 -7.02 -14.80 -12.47
C LEU A 202 -7.98 -13.94 -11.62
N PRO A 203 -7.74 -12.63 -11.48
CA PRO A 203 -8.67 -11.74 -10.79
C PRO A 203 -10.06 -11.77 -11.43
N HIS A 204 -11.12 -11.76 -10.62
CA HIS A 204 -12.50 -11.77 -11.14
C HIS A 204 -12.83 -10.49 -11.89
N ASN A 205 -12.33 -9.35 -11.39
CA ASN A 205 -12.47 -8.05 -12.02
C ASN A 205 -11.13 -7.33 -12.00
N THR A 206 -10.83 -6.58 -13.05
CA THR A 206 -9.67 -5.69 -13.13
C THR A 206 -10.14 -4.28 -13.45
N LEU A 207 -9.71 -3.30 -12.67
CA LEU A 207 -9.96 -1.87 -12.90
C LEU A 207 -8.63 -1.17 -13.18
N VAL A 208 -8.45 -0.65 -14.39
CA VAL A 208 -7.30 0.17 -14.77
C VAL A 208 -7.63 1.66 -14.61
N CYS A 209 -6.68 2.43 -14.08
CA CYS A 209 -6.84 3.85 -13.79
C CYS A 209 -5.64 4.61 -14.38
N GLY A 210 -5.89 5.71 -15.09
CA GLY A 210 -4.84 6.54 -15.67
C GLY A 210 -5.31 7.95 -16.02
N ASP A 211 -4.35 8.81 -16.34
CA ASP A 211 -4.59 10.21 -16.72
C ASP A 211 -3.86 10.61 -18.00
N SER A 212 -2.81 9.92 -18.43
CA SER A 212 -1.95 10.38 -19.54
C SER A 212 -1.77 9.35 -20.66
N GLY A 213 -1.06 9.74 -21.73
CA GLY A 213 -0.86 8.90 -22.90
C GLY A 213 -0.12 7.58 -22.62
N ASN A 214 0.74 7.53 -21.59
CA ASN A 214 1.45 6.30 -21.22
C ASN A 214 0.52 5.23 -20.59
N ASP A 215 -0.70 5.62 -20.20
CA ASP A 215 -1.73 4.74 -19.65
C ASP A 215 -2.64 4.15 -20.71
N ALA A 216 -2.66 4.70 -21.94
CA ALA A 216 -3.58 4.30 -23.00
C ALA A 216 -3.57 2.79 -23.29
N GLU A 217 -2.40 2.14 -23.19
CA GLU A 217 -2.27 0.70 -23.38
C GLU A 217 -2.99 -0.12 -22.30
N LEU A 218 -3.13 0.40 -21.08
CA LEU A 218 -3.87 -0.28 -20.01
C LEU A 218 -5.35 -0.44 -20.38
N PHE A 219 -5.93 0.57 -21.03
CA PHE A 219 -7.33 0.56 -21.46
C PHE A 219 -7.58 -0.34 -22.70
N SER A 220 -6.52 -0.73 -23.41
CA SER A 220 -6.60 -1.67 -24.53
C SER A 220 -6.66 -3.13 -24.09
N ILE A 221 -6.42 -3.43 -22.80
CA ILE A 221 -6.41 -4.80 -22.30
C ILE A 221 -7.83 -5.38 -22.35
N PRO A 222 -8.03 -6.58 -22.94
CA PRO A 222 -9.35 -7.20 -22.98
C PRO A 222 -9.93 -7.44 -21.58
N ASP A 223 -11.24 -7.30 -21.47
CA ASP A 223 -12.02 -7.61 -20.27
C ASP A 223 -11.69 -6.85 -18.98
N VAL A 224 -11.00 -5.70 -19.09
CA VAL A 224 -10.82 -4.78 -17.97
C VAL A 224 -11.90 -3.70 -17.93
N HIS A 225 -12.18 -3.21 -16.73
CA HIS A 225 -12.82 -1.91 -16.51
C HIS A 225 -11.77 -0.82 -16.54
N GLY A 226 -12.09 0.35 -17.07
CA GLY A 226 -11.17 1.48 -17.18
C GLY A 226 -11.78 2.77 -16.66
N VAL A 227 -11.00 3.55 -15.93
CA VAL A 227 -11.33 4.92 -15.56
C VAL A 227 -10.23 5.89 -15.97
N MET A 228 -10.59 6.87 -16.77
CA MET A 228 -9.81 8.09 -16.94
C MET A 228 -10.28 9.08 -15.87
N VAL A 229 -9.38 9.58 -15.04
CA VAL A 229 -9.74 10.57 -14.00
C VAL A 229 -10.09 11.91 -14.64
N SER A 230 -10.86 12.77 -13.96
CA SER A 230 -11.37 14.01 -14.58
C SER A 230 -10.29 14.99 -15.03
N ASN A 231 -9.09 14.86 -14.47
CA ASN A 231 -7.91 15.63 -14.84
C ASN A 231 -7.01 14.92 -15.87
N ALA A 232 -7.56 13.98 -16.63
CA ALA A 232 -6.85 13.32 -17.71
C ALA A 232 -6.37 14.31 -18.77
N GLN A 233 -5.18 14.07 -19.29
CA GLN A 233 -4.53 14.86 -20.31
C GLN A 233 -5.19 14.62 -21.68
N GLU A 234 -5.04 15.61 -22.54
CA GLU A 234 -5.68 15.65 -23.86
C GLU A 234 -5.32 14.42 -24.70
N GLU A 235 -4.09 13.91 -24.63
CA GLU A 235 -3.70 12.74 -25.43
C GLU A 235 -4.47 11.46 -25.05
N LEU A 236 -4.81 11.27 -23.78
CA LEU A 236 -5.59 10.10 -23.34
C LEU A 236 -7.06 10.25 -23.74
N LEU A 237 -7.61 11.47 -23.66
CA LEU A 237 -8.97 11.77 -24.11
C LEU A 237 -9.13 11.58 -25.62
N GLN A 238 -8.14 12.01 -26.40
CA GLN A 238 -8.09 11.78 -27.85
C GLN A 238 -8.00 10.29 -28.17
N TRP A 239 -7.14 9.56 -27.45
CA TRP A 239 -7.05 8.11 -27.58
C TRP A 239 -8.40 7.45 -27.29
N HIS A 240 -9.09 7.84 -26.22
CA HIS A 240 -10.41 7.32 -25.88
C HIS A 240 -11.45 7.62 -26.96
N ALA A 241 -11.49 8.85 -27.48
CA ALA A 241 -12.40 9.24 -28.55
C ALA A 241 -12.21 8.40 -29.83
N ALA A 242 -10.96 8.02 -30.14
CA ALA A 242 -10.61 7.22 -31.31
C ALA A 242 -10.81 5.71 -31.11
N ASN A 243 -10.55 5.17 -29.92
CA ASN A 243 -10.41 3.72 -29.70
C ASN A 243 -11.49 3.13 -28.79
N ALA A 244 -12.08 3.91 -27.89
CA ALA A 244 -12.87 3.40 -26.77
C ALA A 244 -14.21 4.12 -26.54
N LYS A 245 -14.61 5.06 -27.41
CA LYS A 245 -15.81 5.90 -27.25
C LYS A 245 -17.10 5.15 -26.96
N ASN A 246 -17.25 3.93 -27.50
CA ASN A 246 -18.44 3.10 -27.34
C ASN A 246 -18.21 1.90 -26.39
N ASN A 247 -17.08 1.86 -25.67
CA ASN A 247 -16.79 0.78 -24.74
C ASN A 247 -17.46 1.05 -23.39
N PRO A 248 -18.51 0.31 -23.00
CA PRO A 248 -19.22 0.55 -21.75
C PRO A 248 -18.39 0.20 -20.50
N LYS A 249 -17.24 -0.47 -20.68
CA LYS A 249 -16.29 -0.78 -19.60
C LYS A 249 -15.30 0.34 -19.33
N ILE A 250 -15.32 1.44 -20.11
CA ILE A 250 -14.41 2.57 -19.92
C ILE A 250 -15.23 3.83 -19.65
N ILE A 251 -14.86 4.58 -18.61
CA ILE A 251 -15.50 5.86 -18.28
C ILE A 251 -14.47 6.98 -18.14
N HIS A 252 -14.92 8.20 -18.39
CA HIS A 252 -14.27 9.41 -17.94
C HIS A 252 -14.97 9.87 -16.66
N ALA A 253 -14.26 9.81 -15.52
CA ALA A 253 -14.78 10.20 -14.23
C ALA A 253 -15.02 11.72 -14.15
N THR A 254 -15.97 12.13 -13.31
CA THR A 254 -16.16 13.54 -12.96
C THR A 254 -15.24 13.95 -11.82
N GLU A 255 -14.81 12.99 -11.01
CA GLU A 255 -13.91 13.19 -9.89
C GLU A 255 -12.43 13.08 -10.28
N ARG A 256 -11.61 13.85 -9.56
CA ARG A 256 -10.17 14.01 -9.79
C ARG A 256 -9.37 12.93 -9.05
N CYS A 257 -8.27 12.49 -9.64
CA CYS A 257 -7.33 11.53 -9.03
C CYS A 257 -8.02 10.33 -8.32
N ALA A 258 -7.59 9.99 -7.10
CA ALA A 258 -8.11 8.85 -6.33
C ALA A 258 -9.63 8.91 -6.09
N ALA A 259 -10.26 10.09 -6.09
CA ALA A 259 -11.71 10.19 -6.01
C ALA A 259 -12.40 9.66 -7.28
N GLY A 260 -11.79 9.84 -8.45
CA GLY A 260 -12.20 9.22 -9.72
C GLY A 260 -12.14 7.69 -9.68
N ILE A 261 -11.13 7.14 -9.02
CA ILE A 261 -11.01 5.68 -8.81
C ILE A 261 -12.17 5.17 -7.94
N ILE A 262 -12.46 5.86 -6.82
CA ILE A 262 -13.59 5.52 -5.94
C ILE A 262 -14.93 5.62 -6.71
N GLN A 263 -15.10 6.67 -7.52
CA GLN A 263 -16.27 6.83 -8.37
C GLN A 263 -16.44 5.65 -9.33
N ALA A 264 -15.36 5.20 -9.97
CA ALA A 264 -15.39 4.07 -10.90
C ALA A 264 -15.76 2.75 -10.22
N ILE A 265 -15.26 2.49 -9.01
CA ILE A 265 -15.65 1.33 -8.20
C ILE A 265 -17.18 1.29 -8.05
N GLY A 266 -17.79 2.42 -7.71
CA GLY A 266 -19.25 2.53 -7.57
C GLY A 266 -19.98 2.40 -8.90
N HIS A 267 -19.50 3.08 -9.95
CA HIS A 267 -20.10 3.06 -11.29
C HIS A 267 -20.19 1.65 -11.87
N PHE A 268 -19.09 0.89 -11.80
CA PHE A 268 -19.02 -0.48 -12.31
C PHE A 268 -19.53 -1.53 -11.33
N LYS A 269 -20.02 -1.13 -10.14
CA LYS A 269 -20.50 -2.02 -9.08
C LYS A 269 -19.47 -3.07 -8.65
N LEU A 270 -18.20 -2.65 -8.54
CA LEU A 270 -17.07 -3.51 -8.18
C LEU A 270 -16.96 -3.75 -6.66
N GLY A 271 -17.81 -3.10 -5.87
CA GLY A 271 -17.90 -3.26 -4.42
C GLY A 271 -18.34 -1.96 -3.73
N PRO A 272 -18.19 -1.87 -2.39
CA PRO A 272 -18.45 -0.65 -1.64
C PRO A 272 -17.60 0.52 -2.15
N SER A 273 -18.21 1.67 -2.40
CA SER A 273 -17.54 2.89 -2.90
C SER A 273 -17.65 4.08 -1.94
N THR A 274 -18.17 3.87 -0.74
CA THR A 274 -18.24 4.91 0.30
C THR A 274 -17.05 4.75 1.23
N SER A 275 -16.16 5.76 1.27
CA SER A 275 -15.02 5.73 2.18
C SER A 275 -15.49 5.85 3.63
N PRO A 276 -14.95 5.08 4.58
CA PRO A 276 -15.20 5.29 6.01
C PRO A 276 -14.87 6.72 6.48
N ARG A 277 -13.99 7.44 5.75
CA ARG A 277 -13.69 8.85 6.01
C ARG A 277 -14.86 9.80 5.76
N ASP A 278 -15.77 9.42 4.87
CA ASP A 278 -16.92 10.24 4.47
C ASP A 278 -18.09 10.07 5.46
N VAL A 279 -18.01 9.07 6.35
CA VAL A 279 -19.04 8.79 7.36
C VAL A 279 -18.89 9.77 8.53
N ILE A 280 -19.89 10.62 8.73
CA ILE A 280 -19.87 11.65 9.79
C ILE A 280 -20.05 11.02 11.18
N ASP A 281 -21.01 10.11 11.31
CA ASP A 281 -21.30 9.43 12.56
C ASP A 281 -20.67 8.04 12.62
N LEU A 282 -19.56 7.92 13.35
CA LEU A 282 -18.91 6.64 13.61
C LEU A 282 -19.62 5.85 14.73
N SER A 283 -20.63 6.41 15.40
CA SER A 283 -21.27 5.80 16.57
C SER A 283 -22.46 4.89 16.24
N ASP A 284 -23.10 5.02 15.07
CA ASP A 284 -24.46 4.49 14.85
C ASP A 284 -24.67 3.51 13.67
N THR A 285 -23.62 3.03 13.01
CA THR A 285 -23.80 1.96 12.00
C THR A 285 -23.80 0.59 12.67
N LYS A 286 -24.99 0.08 13.01
CA LYS A 286 -25.22 -1.37 13.10
C LYS A 286 -24.98 -1.96 11.70
N MET A 287 -23.76 -2.41 11.44
CA MET A 287 -23.48 -3.11 10.19
C MET A 287 -24.16 -4.48 10.23
N GLU A 288 -24.92 -4.80 9.18
CA GLU A 288 -25.53 -6.12 8.98
C GLU A 288 -24.48 -7.22 8.76
N ASN A 289 -23.25 -6.84 8.38
CA ASN A 289 -22.09 -7.72 8.25
C ASN A 289 -20.87 -7.10 8.96
N PHE A 290 -20.37 -7.77 9.99
CA PHE A 290 -19.24 -7.29 10.78
C PHE A 290 -17.91 -7.58 10.04
N ASP A 291 -17.18 -6.54 9.62
CA ASP A 291 -15.83 -6.68 9.03
C ASP A 291 -14.76 -6.20 10.01
N PRO A 292 -13.88 -7.10 10.49
CA PRO A 292 -12.80 -6.73 11.39
C PRO A 292 -11.86 -5.63 10.89
N ALA A 293 -11.56 -5.60 9.59
CA ALA A 293 -10.68 -4.59 9.01
C ALA A 293 -11.36 -3.21 9.02
N TYR A 294 -12.66 -3.17 8.76
CA TYR A 294 -13.46 -1.96 8.85
C TYR A 294 -13.43 -1.36 10.26
N GLU A 295 -13.58 -2.17 11.31
CA GLU A 295 -13.56 -1.68 12.70
C GLU A 295 -12.19 -1.11 13.12
N VAL A 296 -11.10 -1.69 12.64
CA VAL A 296 -9.77 -1.14 12.91
C VAL A 296 -9.57 0.19 12.17
N VAL A 297 -9.98 0.29 10.90
CA VAL A 297 -9.97 1.56 10.16
C VAL A 297 -10.81 2.62 10.87
N LYS A 298 -12.02 2.24 11.30
CA LYS A 298 -12.95 3.10 12.03
C LYS A 298 -12.34 3.63 13.34
N PHE A 299 -11.67 2.78 14.11
CA PHE A 299 -10.94 3.18 15.32
C PHE A 299 -9.88 4.24 15.01
N TYR A 300 -9.07 4.04 13.97
CA TYR A 300 -8.02 5.01 13.61
C TYR A 300 -8.58 6.34 13.09
N LEU A 301 -9.67 6.30 12.34
CA LEU A 301 -10.37 7.52 11.92
C LEU A 301 -10.98 8.28 13.09
N PHE A 302 -11.58 7.57 14.05
CA PHE A 302 -12.04 8.17 15.29
C PHE A 302 -10.88 8.82 16.04
N TYR A 303 -9.77 8.11 16.21
CA TYR A 303 -8.59 8.61 16.92
C TYR A 303 -8.01 9.88 16.25
N GLU A 304 -7.94 9.91 14.92
CA GLU A 304 -7.54 11.10 14.16
C GLU A 304 -8.46 12.29 14.46
N ARG A 305 -9.78 12.11 14.33
CA ARG A 305 -10.76 13.17 14.60
C ARG A 305 -10.73 13.63 16.07
N TRP A 306 -10.50 12.71 17.00
CA TRP A 306 -10.36 12.99 18.43
C TRP A 306 -9.16 13.91 18.71
N ARG A 307 -7.99 13.62 18.11
CA ARG A 307 -6.80 14.48 18.24
C ARG A 307 -6.96 15.85 17.59
N ARG A 308 -7.76 15.94 16.52
CA ARG A 308 -8.07 17.20 15.83
C ARG A 308 -9.18 18.00 16.52
N ALA A 309 -9.81 17.45 17.55
CA ALA A 309 -10.99 18.01 18.20
C ALA A 309 -12.16 18.23 17.22
N GLU A 310 -12.32 17.32 16.25
CA GLU A 310 -13.41 17.32 15.25
C GLU A 310 -14.62 16.47 15.69
N VAL A 311 -14.48 15.73 16.79
CA VAL A 311 -15.57 15.02 17.47
C VAL A 311 -15.78 15.61 18.86
N GLU A 312 -16.98 15.49 19.40
CA GLU A 312 -17.28 15.95 20.75
C GLU A 312 -16.38 15.27 21.79
N HIS A 313 -15.85 16.06 22.73
CA HIS A 313 -15.09 15.55 23.89
C HIS A 313 -16.03 14.86 24.90
N SER A 314 -16.58 13.72 24.50
CA SER A 314 -17.56 12.96 25.27
C SER A 314 -16.93 11.72 25.88
N GLU A 315 -17.08 11.57 27.20
CA GLU A 315 -16.70 10.36 27.94
C GLU A 315 -17.43 9.11 27.41
N ARG A 316 -18.56 9.29 26.71
CA ARG A 316 -19.31 8.20 26.07
C ARG A 316 -18.46 7.46 25.03
N TYR A 317 -17.64 8.17 24.23
CA TYR A 317 -16.77 7.52 23.24
C TYR A 317 -15.69 6.66 23.90
N LEU A 318 -15.06 7.18 24.96
CA LEU A 318 -14.05 6.44 25.71
C LEU A 318 -14.66 5.24 26.45
N ALA A 319 -15.87 5.38 26.99
CA ALA A 319 -16.62 4.29 27.59
C ALA A 319 -16.95 3.18 26.56
N ASN A 320 -17.37 3.55 25.35
CA ASN A 320 -17.63 2.61 24.26
C ASN A 320 -16.36 1.89 23.80
N LEU A 321 -15.23 2.59 23.67
CA LEU A 321 -13.95 1.93 23.34
C LEU A 321 -13.50 0.97 24.43
N LYS A 322 -13.72 1.31 25.71
CA LYS A 322 -13.40 0.41 26.83
C LYS A 322 -14.31 -0.82 26.87
N SER A 323 -15.59 -0.68 26.50
CA SER A 323 -16.54 -1.79 26.56
C SER A 323 -16.19 -2.88 25.55
N VAL A 324 -15.60 -2.52 24.41
CA VAL A 324 -15.13 -3.47 23.39
C VAL A 324 -13.72 -4.02 23.67
N CYS A 325 -13.01 -3.58 24.70
CA CYS A 325 -11.71 -4.14 25.08
C CYS A 325 -11.85 -5.27 26.11
N CYS A 326 -11.21 -6.41 25.85
CA CYS A 326 -11.06 -7.48 26.83
C CYS A 326 -10.42 -6.92 28.13
N PRO A 327 -10.92 -7.25 29.33
CA PRO A 327 -10.33 -6.80 30.59
C PRO A 327 -8.83 -7.11 30.73
N SER A 328 -8.39 -8.27 30.22
CA SER A 328 -6.99 -8.69 30.18
C SER A 328 -6.31 -8.42 28.83
N GLY A 329 -6.93 -7.62 27.96
CA GLY A 329 -6.41 -7.37 26.63
C GLY A 329 -5.14 -6.52 26.67
N THR A 330 -4.18 -6.81 25.79
CA THR A 330 -2.84 -6.22 25.85
C THR A 330 -2.49 -5.43 24.58
N PHE A 331 -1.75 -4.35 24.76
CA PHE A 331 -1.13 -3.57 23.71
C PHE A 331 0.38 -3.69 23.83
N VAL A 332 1.06 -4.09 22.75
CA VAL A 332 2.51 -4.18 22.66
C VAL A 332 3.02 -3.11 21.69
N HIS A 333 3.77 -2.17 22.23
CA HIS A 333 4.41 -1.10 21.48
C HIS A 333 5.65 -1.63 20.72
N PRO A 334 6.08 -1.02 19.59
CA PRO A 334 7.29 -1.43 18.87
C PRO A 334 8.59 -1.37 19.71
N SER A 335 8.60 -0.60 20.81
CA SER A 335 9.72 -0.58 21.77
C SER A 335 9.73 -1.78 22.73
N GLY A 336 8.78 -2.70 22.62
CA GLY A 336 8.60 -3.84 23.52
C GLY A 336 7.83 -3.54 24.80
N ILE A 337 7.30 -2.33 24.98
CA ILE A 337 6.49 -1.97 26.16
C ILE A 337 5.08 -2.57 26.02
N GLU A 338 4.69 -3.35 27.01
CA GLU A 338 3.36 -3.96 27.12
C GLU A 338 2.47 -3.16 28.09
N ARG A 339 1.21 -2.93 27.71
CA ARG A 339 0.19 -2.24 28.53
C ARG A 339 -1.16 -2.91 28.37
N LEU A 340 -2.08 -2.66 29.31
CA LEU A 340 -3.47 -3.06 29.12
C LEU A 340 -4.15 -2.15 28.09
N LEU A 341 -4.96 -2.73 27.21
CA LEU A 341 -5.72 -1.97 26.20
C LEU A 341 -6.61 -0.91 26.85
N ARG A 342 -7.21 -1.22 28.00
CA ARG A 342 -8.07 -0.28 28.76
C ARG A 342 -7.28 0.92 29.28
N ASP A 343 -6.02 0.73 29.68
CA ASP A 343 -5.15 1.83 30.11
C ASP A 343 -4.69 2.68 28.93
N CYS A 344 -4.48 2.06 27.77
CA CYS A 344 -4.27 2.79 26.52
C CYS A 344 -5.49 3.65 26.16
N VAL A 345 -6.72 3.12 26.29
CA VAL A 345 -7.96 3.90 26.08
C VAL A 345 -8.09 5.05 27.09
N ASN A 346 -7.74 4.84 28.36
CA ASN A 346 -7.69 5.92 29.36
C ASN A 346 -6.74 7.06 28.93
N SER A 347 -5.61 6.71 28.34
CA SER A 347 -4.61 7.67 27.88
C SER A 347 -5.08 8.47 26.65
N LEU A 348 -6.14 8.06 25.94
CA LEU A 348 -6.69 8.83 24.82
C LEU A 348 -7.25 10.18 25.26
N LYS A 349 -7.72 10.29 26.51
CA LYS A 349 -8.28 11.53 27.05
C LYS A 349 -7.27 12.67 27.01
N THR A 350 -6.01 12.40 27.34
CA THR A 350 -4.94 13.42 27.32
C THR A 350 -4.52 13.81 25.90
N CYS A 351 -4.96 13.07 24.88
CA CYS A 351 -4.63 13.33 23.48
C CYS A 351 -5.70 14.16 22.73
N TYR A 352 -6.82 14.50 23.38
CA TYR A 352 -7.88 15.26 22.72
C TYR A 352 -7.39 16.65 22.32
N GLY A 353 -7.62 17.03 21.06
CA GLY A 353 -7.28 18.36 20.55
C GLY A 353 -5.78 18.69 20.49
N THR A 354 -4.86 17.75 20.76
CA THR A 354 -3.41 18.00 20.67
C THR A 354 -2.96 18.43 19.28
N ASN A 355 -3.76 18.12 18.24
CA ASN A 355 -3.48 18.47 16.84
C ASN A 355 -4.46 19.52 16.30
N LYS A 356 -5.18 20.22 17.16
CA LYS A 356 -6.14 21.25 16.74
C LYS A 356 -5.41 22.39 16.00
N GLY A 357 -5.87 22.71 14.80
CA GLY A 357 -5.28 23.79 13.97
C GLY A 357 -3.95 23.45 13.30
N ASN A 358 -3.41 22.25 13.52
CA ASN A 358 -2.26 21.75 12.79
C ASN A 358 -2.74 21.03 11.53
N ASN A 359 -2.14 21.34 10.38
CA ASN A 359 -2.30 20.56 9.13
C ASN A 359 -1.60 19.18 9.22
N PHE A 360 -1.62 18.53 10.39
CA PHE A 360 -0.98 17.25 10.69
C PHE A 360 -1.71 16.04 10.07
N GLY A 361 -2.35 16.21 8.91
CA GLY A 361 -2.98 15.14 8.13
C GLY A 361 -1.97 14.19 7.45
N PHE A 362 -0.69 14.57 7.40
CA PHE A 362 0.32 13.93 6.54
C PHE A 362 0.88 12.59 7.04
N GLY A 363 0.75 12.27 8.32
CA GLY A 363 1.46 11.13 8.92
C GLY A 363 0.61 9.92 9.24
N TRP A 364 -0.55 10.12 9.87
CA TRP A 364 -1.10 9.09 10.76
C TRP A 364 -1.67 7.85 10.06
N ILE A 365 -2.38 8.00 8.94
CA ILE A 365 -2.85 6.84 8.16
C ILE A 365 -1.68 6.06 7.53
N ARG A 366 -0.56 6.72 7.25
CA ARG A 366 0.65 6.07 6.75
C ARG A 366 1.23 5.09 7.78
N PHE A 367 1.01 5.37 9.06
CA PHE A 367 1.72 4.70 10.14
C PHE A 367 0.97 3.49 10.73
N CYS A 368 -0.35 3.38 10.59
CA CYS A 368 -1.13 2.39 11.36
C CYS A 368 -1.82 1.29 10.55
N LEU A 369 -2.01 1.46 9.24
CA LEU A 369 -2.81 0.56 8.41
C LEU A 369 -1.97 -0.24 7.41
N HIS A 370 -0.72 -0.58 7.75
CA HIS A 370 0.11 -1.31 6.80
C HIS A 370 -0.32 -2.77 6.61
N ARG A 371 -0.96 -3.35 7.63
CA ARG A 371 -1.55 -4.69 7.62
C ARG A 371 -2.41 -4.82 8.86
N ILE A 372 -3.67 -5.22 8.72
CA ILE A 372 -4.51 -5.68 9.83
C ILE A 372 -4.63 -7.19 9.68
N VAL A 373 -4.20 -7.97 10.67
CA VAL A 373 -4.41 -9.42 10.70
C VAL A 373 -5.38 -9.70 11.82
N VAL A 374 -6.60 -10.15 11.48
CA VAL A 374 -7.61 -10.54 12.46
C VAL A 374 -7.71 -12.06 12.50
N LEU A 375 -7.61 -12.61 13.71
CA LEU A 375 -7.86 -14.03 13.97
C LEU A 375 -9.16 -14.13 14.74
N ASP A 376 -10.23 -14.59 14.09
CA ASP A 376 -11.49 -14.92 14.76
C ASP A 376 -11.33 -16.27 15.47
N THR A 377 -11.76 -16.35 16.73
CA THR A 377 -11.72 -17.59 17.51
C THR A 377 -13.13 -18.06 17.83
N SER A 378 -13.96 -18.26 16.82
CA SER A 378 -15.36 -18.69 17.01
C SER A 378 -15.51 -20.14 17.51
N ASP A 379 -14.44 -20.96 17.51
CA ASP A 379 -14.51 -22.32 18.04
C ASP A 379 -13.21 -22.74 18.73
N THR A 380 -13.26 -23.00 20.04
CA THR A 380 -12.37 -23.91 20.80
C THR A 380 -12.77 -23.84 22.27
N SER A 381 -13.47 -24.88 22.73
CA SER A 381 -14.03 -25.08 24.07
C SER A 381 -13.01 -25.36 25.18
N SER A 382 -11.74 -24.95 25.02
CA SER A 382 -10.68 -25.23 25.99
C SER A 382 -9.62 -24.13 26.10
N PHE A 383 -10.02 -22.86 25.99
CA PHE A 383 -9.08 -21.74 26.06
C PHE A 383 -8.96 -21.19 27.49
N VAL A 384 -8.00 -21.74 28.25
CA VAL A 384 -7.34 -21.02 29.34
C VAL A 384 -5.94 -20.71 28.81
N PRO A 385 -5.53 -19.44 28.64
CA PRO A 385 -4.17 -19.16 28.24
C PRO A 385 -3.26 -19.70 29.34
N LYS A 386 -2.52 -20.79 29.07
CA LYS A 386 -1.48 -21.25 29.99
C LYS A 386 -0.48 -20.10 30.11
N SER A 387 -0.38 -19.54 31.30
CA SER A 387 0.55 -18.47 31.69
C SER A 387 2.00 -18.74 31.24
N ALA A 388 2.35 -19.99 30.94
CA ALA A 388 3.64 -20.41 30.41
C ALA A 388 3.89 -20.04 28.92
N ALA A 389 2.88 -19.95 28.06
CA ALA A 389 3.06 -19.58 26.64
C ALA A 389 3.24 -18.06 26.48
N ILE A 390 2.44 -17.27 27.22
CA ILE A 390 2.65 -15.83 27.40
C ILE A 390 3.93 -15.57 28.22
N GLY A 391 4.27 -16.47 29.15
CA GLY A 391 5.50 -16.44 29.94
C GLY A 391 6.79 -16.57 29.14
N ARG A 392 6.78 -17.21 27.96
CA ARG A 392 7.97 -17.29 27.09
C ARG A 392 8.17 -16.05 26.21
N LEU A 393 7.11 -15.26 25.96
CA LEU A 393 7.23 -13.88 25.48
C LEU A 393 7.78 -12.93 26.57
N ARG A 394 7.66 -13.30 27.85
CA ARG A 394 8.11 -12.50 29.01
C ARG A 394 9.60 -12.61 29.33
N THR A 395 10.36 -13.52 28.74
CA THR A 395 11.79 -13.70 29.06
C THR A 395 12.69 -13.35 27.88
N MET A 396 12.76 -12.06 27.54
CA MET A 396 14.00 -11.51 26.99
C MET A 396 14.34 -10.26 27.80
N GLN A 397 15.46 -10.34 28.52
CA GLN A 397 15.96 -9.25 29.34
C GLN A 397 16.13 -7.99 28.48
N PRO A 398 15.79 -6.80 29.01
CA PRO A 398 16.14 -5.56 28.35
C PRO A 398 17.67 -5.50 28.20
N LEU A 399 18.15 -4.80 27.17
CA LEU A 399 19.50 -4.24 27.15
C LEU A 399 19.60 -3.16 28.25
N SER A 400 19.50 -3.56 29.51
CA SER A 400 19.73 -2.73 30.69
C SER A 400 21.15 -2.98 31.18
N SER A 401 22.13 -2.43 30.47
CA SER A 401 23.46 -2.23 31.03
C SER A 401 24.14 -1.05 30.36
N GLN A 402 23.50 0.13 30.43
CA GLN A 402 24.14 1.46 30.35
C GLN A 402 23.08 2.57 30.51
N ILE A 403 22.30 2.52 31.59
CA ILE A 403 21.59 3.71 32.07
C ILE A 403 22.25 4.05 33.39
N THR A 404 23.24 4.93 33.36
CA THR A 404 23.72 5.59 34.58
C THR A 404 22.59 6.43 35.12
N ASN A 405 22.23 6.16 36.38
CA ASN A 405 21.28 6.92 37.19
C ASN A 405 21.48 8.43 37.01
N ASN A 406 20.51 9.09 36.39
CA ASN A 406 20.17 10.47 36.70
C ASN A 406 18.72 10.77 36.28
N GLU A 407 17.89 10.89 37.31
CA GLU A 407 16.75 11.81 37.46
C GLU A 407 16.00 12.26 36.20
N ASN A 408 14.90 11.58 35.88
CA ASN A 408 13.54 12.15 35.78
C ASN A 408 12.57 11.15 35.11
N ASN A 409 11.73 10.48 35.90
CA ASN A 409 10.68 9.58 35.41
C ASN A 409 9.59 10.27 34.56
N SER A 410 9.61 11.60 34.43
CA SER A 410 8.69 12.35 33.57
C SER A 410 9.11 12.36 32.10
N SER A 411 10.41 12.22 31.76
CA SER A 411 10.87 12.26 30.36
C SER A 411 10.57 10.97 29.61
N LEU A 412 10.71 9.80 30.25
CA LEU A 412 10.38 8.49 29.65
C LEU A 412 8.88 8.32 29.38
N LEU A 413 8.03 8.89 30.24
CA LEU A 413 6.58 8.90 30.01
C LEU A 413 6.21 9.88 28.89
N HIS A 414 6.93 11.01 28.80
CA HIS A 414 6.78 11.99 27.71
C HIS A 414 7.24 11.41 26.36
N ASP A 415 8.36 10.69 26.30
CA ASP A 415 8.88 10.04 25.09
C ASP A 415 8.02 8.84 24.66
N LEU A 416 7.45 8.11 25.61
CA LEU A 416 6.52 7.01 25.36
C LEU A 416 5.14 7.53 24.92
N ILE A 417 4.68 8.63 25.50
CA ILE A 417 3.49 9.36 25.06
C ILE A 417 3.75 9.89 23.65
N ILE A 418 4.85 10.59 23.38
CA ILE A 418 5.29 11.06 22.05
C ILE A 418 5.41 9.94 21.01
N SER A 419 5.85 8.74 21.40
CA SER A 419 5.95 7.56 20.52
C SER A 419 4.59 6.89 20.28
N ILE A 420 3.72 6.85 21.28
CA ILE A 420 2.30 6.51 21.12
C ILE A 420 1.56 7.60 20.33
N ILE A 421 2.09 8.84 20.32
CA ILE A 421 1.57 10.08 19.71
C ILE A 421 2.25 10.43 18.37
N GLY A 422 3.12 9.55 17.85
CA GLY A 422 3.60 9.58 16.47
C GLY A 422 4.32 10.88 16.07
N GLU A 423 5.12 11.49 16.95
CA GLU A 423 5.92 12.66 16.53
C GLU A 423 7.16 12.29 15.71
N VAL A 424 7.59 11.01 15.74
CA VAL A 424 8.71 10.53 14.92
C VAL A 424 8.18 9.75 13.72
N ARG A 425 8.65 10.13 12.52
CA ARG A 425 8.30 9.55 11.21
C ARG A 425 8.72 8.08 11.08
N GLN A 426 8.05 7.15 11.77
CA GLN A 426 8.40 5.73 11.74
C GLN A 426 7.16 4.87 11.44
N CYS A 427 7.25 4.06 10.38
CA CYS A 427 6.20 3.14 9.94
C CYS A 427 6.14 1.92 10.87
N CYS A 428 4.94 1.57 11.33
CA CYS A 428 4.71 0.34 12.08
C CYS A 428 3.68 -0.58 11.42
N LEU A 429 3.85 -1.87 11.68
CA LEU A 429 2.94 -2.94 11.32
C LEU A 429 2.07 -3.27 12.53
N THR A 430 0.74 -3.07 12.43
CA THR A 430 -0.21 -3.30 13.54
C THR A 430 -0.95 -4.63 13.38
N THR A 431 -0.63 -5.62 14.19
CA THR A 431 -1.40 -6.87 14.30
C THR A 431 -2.50 -6.72 15.34
N VAL A 432 -3.74 -7.11 15.02
CA VAL A 432 -4.91 -6.93 15.92
C VAL A 432 -5.68 -8.24 16.07
N LEU A 433 -5.65 -8.81 17.27
CA LEU A 433 -6.46 -9.97 17.64
C LEU A 433 -7.82 -9.51 18.17
N LEU A 434 -8.89 -9.97 17.52
CA LEU A 434 -10.27 -9.71 17.91
C LEU A 434 -10.98 -11.04 18.20
N SER A 435 -11.93 -11.05 19.14
CA SER A 435 -12.68 -12.25 19.55
C SER A 435 -14.18 -12.06 19.41
N SER A 436 -14.85 -13.09 18.88
CA SER A 436 -16.32 -13.21 18.82
C SER A 436 -16.91 -14.07 19.95
N LYS A 437 -16.09 -14.65 20.84
CA LYS A 437 -16.54 -15.68 21.81
C LYS A 437 -17.59 -15.23 22.83
N ASP A 438 -17.63 -13.95 23.19
CA ASP A 438 -18.44 -13.43 24.30
C ASP A 438 -19.58 -12.49 23.86
N VAL A 439 -19.81 -12.39 22.55
CA VAL A 439 -20.70 -11.41 21.93
C VAL A 439 -21.33 -12.08 20.71
N SER A 440 -22.66 -12.04 20.52
CA SER A 440 -23.22 -12.55 19.26
C SER A 440 -22.60 -11.77 18.08
N VAL A 441 -22.42 -12.37 16.90
CA VAL A 441 -21.85 -11.66 15.72
C VAL A 441 -22.60 -10.34 15.41
N ALA A 442 -23.87 -10.25 15.81
CA ALA A 442 -24.71 -9.05 15.71
C ALA A 442 -24.45 -7.96 16.78
N GLN A 443 -23.63 -8.23 17.79
CA GLN A 443 -23.34 -7.36 18.95
C GLN A 443 -21.88 -6.84 18.97
N GLY A 444 -20.97 -7.34 18.13
CA GLY A 444 -19.62 -6.79 17.90
C GLY A 444 -18.46 -7.75 18.16
N LEU A 445 -17.21 -7.24 18.08
CA LEU A 445 -15.98 -7.96 18.46
C LEU A 445 -15.31 -7.37 19.70
N THR A 446 -14.65 -8.25 20.45
CA THR A 446 -13.83 -7.87 21.59
C THR A 446 -12.36 -7.75 21.18
N TRP A 447 -11.73 -6.62 21.46
CA TRP A 447 -10.29 -6.40 21.26
C TRP A 447 -9.49 -7.14 22.34
N VAL A 448 -8.67 -8.11 21.92
CA VAL A 448 -7.91 -8.98 22.82
C VAL A 448 -6.43 -8.58 22.84
N HIS A 449 -5.84 -8.31 21.67
CA HIS A 449 -4.43 -8.00 21.59
C HIS A 449 -4.15 -7.05 20.43
N VAL A 450 -3.29 -6.06 20.65
CA VAL A 450 -2.79 -5.17 19.60
C VAL A 450 -1.27 -5.17 19.71
N HIS A 451 -0.58 -5.42 18.61
CA HIS A 451 0.87 -5.46 18.59
C HIS A 451 1.39 -4.67 17.40
N GLN A 452 2.24 -3.70 17.69
CA GLN A 452 2.90 -2.90 16.69
C GLN A 452 4.38 -3.26 16.59
N THR A 453 4.91 -3.35 15.37
CA THR A 453 6.34 -3.57 15.11
C THR A 453 6.87 -2.55 14.11
N TRP A 454 8.11 -2.09 14.26
CA TRP A 454 8.72 -1.18 13.29
C TRP A 454 8.90 -1.86 11.93
N LEU A 455 8.62 -1.15 10.85
CA LEU A 455 8.90 -1.59 9.49
C LEU A 455 10.35 -1.24 9.11
N ASP A 456 11.03 -2.20 8.47
CA ASP A 456 12.42 -2.04 8.02
C ASP A 456 12.60 -0.79 7.16
N GLY A 457 13.68 -0.04 7.45
CA GLY A 457 14.00 1.23 6.77
C GLY A 457 13.24 2.45 7.28
N ALA A 458 12.34 2.30 8.26
CA ALA A 458 11.64 3.40 8.91
C ALA A 458 12.22 3.79 10.29
N GLY A 459 13.26 3.10 10.78
CA GLY A 459 13.96 3.46 12.01
C GLY A 459 15.04 4.52 11.80
N SER A 460 15.19 5.45 12.75
CA SER A 460 16.42 6.22 12.89
C SER A 460 17.61 5.29 13.17
N ARG A 461 18.82 5.70 12.78
CA ARG A 461 20.11 5.01 13.01
C ARG A 461 20.50 4.95 14.51
N CYS A 462 19.59 4.57 15.40
CA CYS A 462 19.87 4.49 16.84
C CYS A 462 20.01 3.05 17.35
N PHE A 463 19.72 2.01 16.55
CA PHE A 463 19.89 0.63 16.98
C PHE A 463 20.58 -0.23 15.93
N ASP A 464 21.60 -0.95 16.40
CA ASP A 464 22.52 -1.73 15.58
C ASP A 464 21.81 -2.90 14.88
N SER A 465 22.06 -3.06 13.59
CA SER A 465 21.31 -3.94 12.65
C SER A 465 21.37 -5.43 13.00
N HIS A 466 22.38 -5.86 13.76
CA HIS A 466 22.57 -7.26 14.15
C HIS A 466 21.69 -7.70 15.35
N SER A 467 21.23 -6.73 16.16
CA SER A 467 20.44 -6.98 17.37
C SER A 467 18.98 -7.29 17.04
N LEU A 468 18.41 -6.55 16.07
CA LEU A 468 17.02 -6.67 15.63
C LEU A 468 16.74 -7.99 14.89
N ALA A 469 17.72 -8.49 14.13
CA ALA A 469 17.61 -9.77 13.42
C ALA A 469 17.48 -10.99 14.34
N LYS A 470 18.10 -10.96 15.53
CA LYS A 470 18.01 -12.04 16.53
C LYS A 470 16.67 -12.03 17.26
N VAL A 471 16.13 -10.85 17.56
CA VAL A 471 14.79 -10.69 18.16
C VAL A 471 13.71 -11.16 17.18
N TRP A 472 13.83 -10.79 15.90
CA TRP A 472 12.90 -11.19 14.84
C TRP A 472 12.83 -12.72 14.65
N ASN A 473 13.98 -13.41 14.52
CA ASN A 473 14.01 -14.87 14.37
C ASN A 473 13.44 -15.60 15.59
N SER A 474 13.64 -15.08 16.80
CA SER A 474 13.06 -15.65 18.02
C SER A 474 11.55 -15.41 18.12
N MET A 475 11.04 -14.28 17.61
CA MET A 475 9.61 -13.94 17.57
C MET A 475 8.84 -14.74 16.51
N GLU A 476 9.46 -15.02 15.36
CA GLU A 476 8.86 -15.79 14.26
C GLU A 476 8.67 -17.26 14.63
N LEU A 477 9.66 -17.86 15.32
CA LEU A 477 9.54 -19.16 15.96
C LEU A 477 8.49 -19.17 17.07
N SER A 478 8.40 -18.11 17.88
CA SER A 478 7.42 -18.03 18.97
C SER A 478 5.98 -17.88 18.47
N LEU A 479 5.75 -17.15 17.37
CA LEU A 479 4.45 -17.05 16.71
C LEU A 479 4.07 -18.35 16.00
N GLN A 480 5.02 -19.03 15.35
CA GLN A 480 4.81 -20.37 14.77
C GLN A 480 4.49 -21.41 15.85
N GLU A 481 5.21 -21.40 16.98
CA GLU A 481 4.92 -22.26 18.13
C GLU A 481 3.59 -21.89 18.83
N LEU A 482 3.22 -20.61 18.89
CA LEU A 482 1.89 -20.20 19.36
C LEU A 482 0.80 -20.76 18.44
N MET A 483 0.96 -20.63 17.12
CA MET A 483 0.02 -21.18 16.13
C MET A 483 -0.02 -22.71 16.14
N LEU A 484 1.10 -23.40 16.37
CA LEU A 484 1.20 -24.87 16.51
C LEU A 484 0.60 -25.37 17.83
N SER A 485 0.80 -24.65 18.94
CA SER A 485 0.29 -25.02 20.27
C SER A 485 -1.22 -24.77 20.45
N MET A 486 -1.82 -23.96 19.57
CA MET A 486 -3.22 -23.60 19.64
C MET A 486 -4.16 -24.70 19.12
N ASN A 487 -3.69 -25.71 18.37
CA ASN A 487 -4.54 -26.76 17.75
C ASN A 487 -5.82 -26.17 17.09
N VAL A 488 -5.71 -24.92 16.65
CA VAL A 488 -6.77 -24.15 16.02
C VAL A 488 -6.70 -24.55 14.56
N CYS A 489 -7.84 -24.98 14.03
CA CYS A 489 -8.05 -25.01 12.60
C CYS A 489 -7.76 -23.59 12.11
N VAL A 490 -6.58 -23.36 11.54
CA VAL A 490 -6.25 -22.11 10.89
C VAL A 490 -7.23 -22.07 9.71
N SER A 491 -8.37 -21.43 9.90
CA SER A 491 -9.04 -20.81 8.78
C SER A 491 -8.14 -19.65 8.38
N VAL A 492 -7.04 -19.96 7.68
CA VAL A 492 -6.71 -19.20 6.48
C VAL A 492 -7.99 -19.37 5.68
N LEU A 493 -8.89 -18.39 5.76
CA LEU A 493 -10.07 -18.41 4.91
C LEU A 493 -9.50 -18.44 3.48
N ALA A 494 -9.69 -19.59 2.85
CA ALA A 494 -8.99 -20.05 1.66
C ALA A 494 -9.21 -19.17 0.42
#